data_AF-A0A5E4QEV4-F1
#
_entry.id   AF-A0A5E4QEV4-F1
#
_cell.length_a   1.000
_cell.length_b   1.000
_cell.length_c   1.000
_cell.angle_alpha   90.00
_cell.angle_beta   90.00
_cell.angle_gamma   90.00
#
_symmetry.space_group_name_H-M   'P 1'
#
loop_
_entity.id
_entity.type
_entity.pdbx_description
1 polymer ?
#
loop_
_entity_poly.entity_id
_entity_poly.type
_entity_poly.pdbx_seq_one_letter_code
_entity_poly.pdbx_strand_id
1 'polypeptide(L)'
;MDNFYNSPALARYLKTLGFDVVGTLRTNRQFVPRELAELTKFNMKRGQIAGLTSGDVNLLVWRDENIVATISTYHGNETSIKRYIKAMCSS
;
A
#
# COMPACT_ATOMS: atom_id res chain seq x y z
N MET A 1 11.67 0.18 -5.06
CA MET A 1 11.43 0.40 -6.52
C MET A 1 10.52 1.61 -6.70
N ASP A 2 10.71 2.38 -7.78
CA ASP A 2 9.88 3.56 -8.07
C ASP A 2 8.48 3.18 -8.60
N ASN A 3 7.52 4.10 -8.43
CA ASN A 3 6.12 3.92 -8.82
C ASN A 3 5.89 3.69 -10.32
N PHE A 4 6.85 4.06 -11.18
CA PHE A 4 6.75 3.77 -12.62
C PHE A 4 6.82 2.27 -12.92
N TYR A 5 7.64 1.53 -12.18
CA TYR A 5 7.90 0.10 -12.41
C TYR A 5 7.01 -0.82 -11.55
N ASN A 6 6.54 -0.33 -10.41
CA ASN A 6 5.73 -1.12 -9.48
C ASN A 6 4.29 -1.32 -9.94
N SER A 7 3.79 -2.56 -9.76
CA SER A 7 2.37 -2.91 -9.87
C SER A 7 2.05 -4.12 -8.97
N PRO A 8 0.78 -4.31 -8.57
CA PRO A 8 0.37 -5.49 -7.81
C PRO A 8 0.67 -6.82 -8.51
N ALA A 9 0.50 -6.88 -9.83
CA ALA A 9 0.78 -8.08 -10.61
C ALA A 9 2.29 -8.42 -10.63
N LEU A 10 3.15 -7.42 -10.84
CA LEU A 10 4.60 -7.62 -10.81
C LEU A 10 5.08 -8.06 -9.43
N ALA A 11 4.56 -7.44 -8.37
CA ALA A 11 4.93 -7.80 -7.00
C ALA A 11 4.60 -9.26 -6.69
N ARG A 12 3.39 -9.70 -7.05
CA ARG A 12 3.00 -11.11 -6.90
C ARG A 12 3.92 -12.03 -7.70
N TYR A 13 4.17 -11.72 -8.96
CA TYR A 13 5.04 -12.53 -9.81
C TYR A 13 6.44 -12.68 -9.22
N LEU A 14 7.06 -11.58 -8.80
CA LEU A 14 8.39 -11.60 -8.18
C LEU A 14 8.40 -12.42 -6.88
N LYS A 15 7.32 -12.36 -6.08
CA LYS A 15 7.21 -13.18 -4.87
C LYS A 15 7.17 -14.68 -5.19
N THR A 16 6.53 -15.09 -6.29
CA THR A 16 6.58 -16.51 -6.73
C THR A 16 7.98 -16.98 -7.13
N LEU A 17 8.86 -16.05 -7.51
CA LEU A 17 10.27 -16.32 -7.80
C LEU A 17 11.17 -16.23 -6.56
N GLY A 18 10.60 -16.01 -5.38
CA GLY A 18 11.36 -15.87 -4.12
C GLY A 18 11.96 -14.48 -3.89
N PHE A 19 11.58 -13.47 -4.70
CA PHE A 19 12.03 -12.10 -4.50
C PHE A 19 11.01 -11.29 -3.72
N ASP A 20 11.51 -10.54 -2.73
CA ASP A 20 10.71 -9.54 -2.04
C ASP A 20 10.85 -8.17 -2.67
N VAL A 21 9.72 -7.46 -2.77
CA VAL A 21 9.66 -6.10 -3.28
C VAL A 21 9.09 -5.15 -2.25
N VAL A 22 9.65 -3.94 -2.24
CA VAL A 22 9.13 -2.79 -1.50
C VAL A 22 9.30 -1.55 -2.37
N GLY A 23 8.29 -0.69 -2.39
CA GLY A 23 8.42 0.62 -3.02
C GLY A 23 7.13 1.39 -3.11
N THR A 24 7.19 2.51 -3.81
CA THR A 24 6.03 3.37 -4.03
C THR A 24 5.12 2.80 -5.12
N LEU A 25 3.83 3.09 -5.04
CA LEU A 25 2.81 2.61 -5.97
C LEU A 25 1.94 3.78 -6.45
N ARG A 26 1.58 3.80 -7.74
CA ARG A 26 0.49 4.66 -8.23
C ARG A 26 -0.84 3.98 -7.98
N THR A 27 -1.75 4.64 -7.27
CA THR A 27 -3.04 4.07 -6.87
C THR A 27 -4.03 3.90 -8.03
N ASN A 28 -3.78 4.54 -9.18
CA ASN A 28 -4.56 4.38 -10.41
C ASN A 28 -4.09 3.21 -11.30
N ARG A 29 -3.16 2.37 -10.83
CA ARG A 29 -2.73 1.16 -11.54
C ARG A 29 -3.80 0.07 -11.47
N GLN A 30 -3.79 -0.82 -12.45
CA GLN A 30 -4.65 -2.01 -12.46
C GLN A 30 -4.40 -2.88 -11.21
N PHE A 31 -5.45 -3.53 -10.74
CA PHE A 31 -5.45 -4.41 -9.56
C PHE A 31 -5.16 -3.73 -8.23
N VAL A 32 -5.14 -2.39 -8.19
CA VAL A 32 -5.29 -1.65 -6.93
C VAL A 32 -6.77 -1.66 -6.54
N PRO A 33 -7.12 -2.08 -5.31
CA PRO A 33 -8.51 -2.05 -4.84
C PRO A 33 -9.08 -0.63 -4.89
N ARG A 34 -10.35 -0.52 -5.29
CA ARG A 34 -11.03 0.76 -5.49
C ARG A 34 -11.02 1.60 -4.22
N GLU A 35 -11.12 0.97 -3.06
CA GLU A 35 -11.10 1.59 -1.74
C GLU A 35 -9.79 2.35 -1.45
N LEU A 36 -8.66 1.91 -2.03
CA LEU A 36 -7.38 2.62 -1.94
C LEU A 36 -7.20 3.61 -3.10
N ALA A 37 -7.73 3.30 -4.28
CA ALA A 37 -7.68 4.17 -5.45
C ALA A 37 -8.47 5.48 -5.28
N GLU A 38 -9.57 5.44 -4.52
CA GLU A 38 -10.42 6.59 -4.23
C GLU A 38 -9.92 7.46 -3.06
N LEU A 39 -8.83 7.06 -2.38
CA LEU A 39 -8.24 7.87 -1.32
C LEU A 39 -7.56 9.12 -1.90
N THR A 40 -7.91 10.26 -1.33
CA THR A 40 -7.42 11.58 -1.72
C THR A 40 -7.01 12.37 -0.50
N LYS A 41 -6.27 13.46 -0.74
CA LYS A 41 -5.86 14.37 0.34
C LYS A 41 -7.03 15.01 1.10
N PHE A 42 -8.24 15.00 0.53
CA PHE A 42 -9.43 15.62 1.09
C PHE A 42 -10.27 14.64 1.93
N ASN A 43 -10.19 13.33 1.66
CA ASN A 43 -10.93 12.31 2.40
C ASN A 43 -10.06 11.54 3.41
N MET A 44 -8.78 11.93 3.58
CA MET A 44 -7.88 11.43 4.60
C MET A 44 -7.36 12.56 5.49
N LYS A 45 -7.35 12.34 6.81
CA LYS A 45 -6.71 13.23 7.78
C LYS A 45 -5.19 13.09 7.72
N ARG A 46 -4.43 14.17 7.95
CA ARG A 46 -2.95 14.07 8.06
C ARG A 46 -2.58 13.10 9.19
N GLY A 47 -1.62 12.21 8.92
CA GLY A 47 -1.24 11.12 9.82
C GLY A 47 -2.15 9.89 9.75
N GLN A 48 -3.23 9.91 8.96
CA GLN A 48 -4.07 8.75 8.74
C GLN A 48 -3.39 7.77 7.78
N ILE A 49 -3.48 6.49 8.13
CA ILE A 49 -3.02 5.37 7.32
C ILE A 49 -4.23 4.51 6.96
N ALA A 50 -4.25 3.98 5.75
CA ALA A 50 -5.15 2.96 5.26
C ALA A 50 -4.34 1.89 4.55
N GLY A 51 -4.76 0.63 4.61
CA GLY A 51 -4.04 -0.44 3.92
C GLY A 51 -4.89 -1.69 3.76
N LEU A 52 -4.52 -2.48 2.76
CA LEU A 52 -5.14 -3.75 2.44
C LEU A 52 -4.05 -4.80 2.16
N THR A 53 -4.30 -6.01 2.65
CA THR A 53 -3.47 -7.18 2.41
C THR A 53 -4.22 -8.16 1.52
N SER A 54 -3.53 -8.73 0.55
CA SER A 54 -4.01 -9.85 -0.25
C SER A 54 -2.91 -10.90 -0.29
N GLY A 55 -3.02 -11.92 0.56
CA GLY A 55 -1.97 -12.95 0.70
C GLY A 55 -0.62 -12.33 1.03
N ASP A 56 0.36 -12.57 0.16
CA ASP A 56 1.75 -12.07 0.21
C ASP A 56 1.97 -10.66 -0.37
N VAL A 57 0.92 -9.88 -0.66
CA VAL A 57 1.04 -8.50 -1.14
C VAL A 57 0.26 -7.55 -0.24
N ASN A 58 0.95 -6.52 0.23
CA ASN A 58 0.44 -5.44 1.06
C ASN A 58 0.45 -4.13 0.29
N LEU A 59 -0.67 -3.42 0.34
CA LEU A 59 -0.81 -2.05 -0.14
C LEU A 59 -1.09 -1.14 1.05
N LEU A 60 -0.35 -0.03 1.14
CA LEU A 60 -0.52 0.94 2.22
C LEU A 60 -0.52 2.35 1.66
N VAL A 61 -1.52 3.14 2.04
CA VAL A 61 -1.72 4.53 1.68
C VAL A 61 -1.73 5.36 2.95
N TRP A 62 -0.95 6.43 3.00
CA TRP A 62 -1.00 7.36 4.12
C TRP A 62 -1.03 8.81 3.65
N ARG A 63 -1.55 9.66 4.53
CA ARG A 63 -1.62 11.10 4.33
C ARG A 63 -0.52 11.80 5.11
N ASP A 64 0.42 12.42 4.40
CA ASP A 64 1.32 13.43 4.98
C ASP A 64 0.98 14.82 4.41
N GLU A 65 1.89 15.52 3.72
CA GLU A 65 1.57 16.75 2.97
C GLU A 65 0.80 16.46 1.69
N ASN A 66 1.10 15.32 1.04
CA ASN A 66 0.30 14.69 -0.02
C ASN A 66 -0.07 13.23 0.34
N ILE A 67 -0.82 12.56 -0.54
CA ILE A 67 -1.09 11.12 -0.43
C ILE A 67 0.12 10.36 -0.93
N VAL A 68 0.58 9.39 -0.15
CA VAL A 68 1.65 8.48 -0.54
C VAL A 68 1.11 7.06 -0.47
N ALA A 69 1.42 6.25 -1.48
CA ALA A 69 1.04 4.86 -1.56
C ALA A 69 2.27 3.98 -1.77
N THR A 70 2.26 2.81 -1.13
CA THR A 70 3.34 1.82 -1.17
C THR A 70 2.78 0.43 -1.39
N ILE A 71 3.64 -0.41 -1.97
CA ILE A 71 3.43 -1.84 -2.14
C ILE A 71 4.61 -2.58 -1.50
N SER A 72 4.31 -3.69 -0.83
CA SER A 72 5.31 -4.56 -0.21
C SER A 72 4.89 -6.02 -0.31
N THR A 73 5.83 -6.92 -0.57
CA THR A 73 5.67 -8.38 -0.34
C THR A 73 6.38 -8.85 0.93
N TYR A 74 7.07 -7.92 1.60
CA TYR A 74 7.82 -8.16 2.81
C TYR A 74 6.91 -7.98 4.03
N HIS A 75 6.38 -9.09 4.53
CA HIS A 75 5.57 -9.14 5.76
C HIS A 75 5.53 -10.59 6.26
N GLY A 76 5.60 -10.77 7.58
CA GLY A 76 5.45 -12.08 8.21
C GLY A 76 3.99 -12.58 8.17
N ASN A 77 3.80 -13.88 8.38
CA ASN A 77 2.49 -14.55 8.34
C ASN A 77 1.43 -13.95 9.29
N GLU A 78 1.83 -13.10 10.25
CA GLU A 78 0.92 -12.44 11.20
C GLU A 78 0.36 -11.10 10.71
N THR A 79 0.92 -10.48 9.66
CA THR A 79 0.53 -9.10 9.28
C THR A 79 -0.60 -9.10 8.26
N SER A 80 -1.78 -9.54 8.70
CA SER A 80 -3.04 -9.26 7.98
C SER A 80 -3.48 -7.83 8.32
N ILE A 81 -3.22 -6.85 7.47
CA ILE A 81 -3.81 -5.51 7.61
C ILE A 81 -5.28 -5.61 7.20
N LYS A 82 -6.12 -6.10 8.11
CA LYS A 82 -7.58 -5.95 8.01
C LYS A 82 -7.91 -4.53 8.47
N ARG A 83 -7.78 -3.58 7.55
CA ARG A 83 -8.26 -2.18 7.66
C ARG A 83 -7.89 -1.51 9.00
N TYR A 84 -6.65 -1.02 9.11
CA TYR A 84 -6.28 -0.14 10.22
C TYR A 84 -6.57 1.32 9.84
N ILE A 85 -7.48 1.98 10.56
CA ILE A 85 -7.57 3.45 10.62
C ILE A 85 -6.84 3.85 11.90
N LYS A 86 -5.52 4.01 11.84
CA LYS A 86 -4.75 4.56 12.97
C LYS A 86 -4.48 6.03 12.66
N ALA A 87 -5.00 6.93 13.49
CA ALA A 87 -4.48 8.29 13.56
C ALA A 87 -3.19 8.20 14.38
N MET A 88 -2.02 8.33 13.74
CA MET A 88 -0.82 8.61 14.52
C MET A 88 -0.90 10.07 14.94
N CYS A 89 -1.18 10.31 16.22
CA CYS A 89 -0.98 11.62 16.84
C CYS A 89 0.50 11.98 16.66
N SER A 90 0.76 13.11 16.02
CA SER A 90 2.05 13.79 16.09
C SER A 90 2.35 14.09 17.56
N SER A 91 3.43 13.52 18.07
CA SER A 91 4.03 13.89 19.35
C SER A 91 4.53 15.34 19.32
#